data_AF-A0A969X2R8-F1
#
_entry.id   AF-A0A969X2R8-F1
#
_cell.length_a   1.000
_cell.length_b   1.000
_cell.length_c   1.000
_cell.angle_alpha   90.00
_cell.angle_beta   90.00
_cell.angle_gamma   90.00
#
_symmetry.space_group_name_H-M   'P 1'
#
loop_
_entity.id
_entity.type
_entity.pdbx_description
1 polymer ?
#
loop_
_entity_poly.entity_id
_entity_poly.type
_entity_poly.pdbx_seq_one_letter_code
_entity_poly.pdbx_strand_id
1 'polypeptide(L)'
;MKIKLYFLFFSIFLSISCNKIQEKSFYYENINTELIEIKNNSNKTAKFKILINNNDFSSETAIISFIKNMENEYENEPLEMKAFRFVRDFSFHENPISEINWTFSPLVLINSLGGALCGSRSAVLTNILHKLGFDARSWCIEGHVVTEVFSNNKWKVLDVDNGMYYFNNNMEIASYQELCSEEDLIINPICELIDKNDFYYSWIYSKRMADLYSSLDDNCIFNNTYSEDLENMEIIFELPANSKIKFPISEKYSTNLYSYLELTIPKSHNTKINFPLVLAGIKGKGKIKYQNQVLDIENFNIEDLLKNQENISFDYEILENENTLKLYYFINPFLFKSNDVNELKLIGENLNNIQFKQYIRNDFSFYYTRKQSPMYNLLDSLIYKNPEFINQDTSNFNADYIEYIINTLENNKTIEQNFDINKFKTEFISICELPKKYSKTDYLSYLKRENTILLLLQLLEFNKLSKENY
;
A
#
# COMPACT_ATOMS: atom_id res chain seq x y z
N MET A 1 -7.80 1.33 -76.63
CA MET A 1 -8.67 2.05 -75.68
C MET A 1 -9.00 1.14 -74.50
N LYS A 2 -8.00 0.89 -73.65
CA LYS A 2 -8.08 0.13 -72.38
C LYS A 2 -7.04 0.77 -71.46
N ILE A 3 -7.27 0.71 -70.15
CA ILE A 3 -6.53 1.37 -69.05
C ILE A 3 -7.21 2.68 -68.60
N LYS A 4 -8.22 2.54 -67.73
CA LYS A 4 -8.62 3.52 -66.71
C LYS A 4 -9.77 2.93 -65.87
N LEU A 5 -9.51 1.90 -65.06
CA LEU A 5 -10.49 1.46 -64.06
C LEU A 5 -9.95 0.60 -62.89
N TYR A 6 -8.65 0.66 -62.56
CA TYR A 6 -8.11 -0.14 -61.44
C TYR A 6 -7.36 0.64 -60.36
N PHE A 7 -7.25 1.97 -60.48
CA PHE A 7 -6.54 2.78 -59.47
C PHE A 7 -7.45 3.52 -58.48
N LEU A 8 -8.79 3.44 -58.62
CA LEU A 8 -9.72 4.14 -57.72
C LEU A 8 -10.38 3.26 -56.65
N PHE A 9 -10.07 1.95 -56.63
CA PHE A 9 -10.66 1.01 -55.67
C PHE A 9 -9.71 0.55 -54.55
N PHE A 10 -8.47 1.04 -54.52
CA PHE A 10 -7.48 0.67 -53.51
C PHE A 10 -7.20 1.75 -52.45
N SER A 11 -7.94 2.86 -52.47
CA SER A 11 -7.77 3.98 -51.52
C SER A 11 -8.91 4.11 -50.49
N ILE A 12 -9.86 3.17 -50.45
CA ILE A 12 -11.06 3.26 -49.58
C ILE A 12 -11.08 2.19 -48.46
N PHE A 13 -10.14 1.25 -48.38
CA PHE A 13 -10.17 0.16 -47.38
C PHE A 13 -8.87 -0.06 -46.59
N LEU A 14 -8.13 1.02 -46.30
CA LEU A 14 -7.00 1.00 -45.35
C LEU A 14 -7.08 2.14 -44.33
N SER A 15 -8.28 2.57 -43.96
CA SER A 15 -8.51 3.04 -42.59
C SER A 15 -8.74 1.82 -41.71
N ILE A 16 -7.75 0.92 -41.68
CA ILE A 16 -7.63 0.00 -40.54
C ILE A 16 -7.47 0.96 -39.37
N SER A 17 -8.49 0.99 -38.53
CA SER A 17 -8.50 1.58 -37.21
C SER A 17 -7.39 0.91 -36.39
N CYS A 18 -6.13 1.24 -36.69
CA CYS A 18 -5.07 1.14 -35.71
C CYS A 18 -5.55 2.03 -34.58
N ASN A 19 -5.91 1.42 -33.45
CA ASN A 19 -6.09 2.15 -32.22
C ASN A 19 -4.77 2.88 -31.96
N LYS A 20 -4.71 4.14 -32.37
CA LYS A 20 -3.52 4.96 -32.22
C LYS A 20 -3.35 5.14 -30.72
N ILE A 21 -2.23 4.65 -30.19
CA ILE A 21 -1.82 4.95 -28.82
C ILE A 21 -1.77 6.47 -28.71
N GLN A 22 -2.51 6.99 -27.74
CA GLN A 22 -2.65 8.38 -27.39
C GLN A 22 -1.96 8.59 -26.03
N GLU A 23 -1.46 9.79 -25.84
CA GLU A 23 -0.93 10.24 -24.57
C GLU A 23 -1.71 11.46 -24.10
N LYS A 24 -1.93 11.56 -22.79
CA LYS A 24 -2.60 12.70 -22.18
C LYS A 24 -2.02 12.99 -20.81
N SER A 25 -1.36 14.14 -20.68
CA SER A 25 -0.78 14.60 -19.41
C SER A 25 -1.70 15.60 -18.69
N PHE A 26 -1.62 15.59 -17.37
CA PHE A 26 -2.28 16.51 -16.46
C PHE A 26 -1.31 16.86 -15.33
N TYR A 27 -1.13 18.14 -15.06
CA TYR A 27 -0.24 18.63 -14.01
C TYR A 27 -1.04 19.12 -12.81
N TYR A 28 -0.59 18.80 -11.60
CA TYR A 28 -1.24 19.21 -10.35
C TYR A 28 -0.22 19.55 -9.27
N GLU A 29 -0.64 20.40 -8.33
CA GLU A 29 0.14 20.80 -7.14
C GLU A 29 -0.47 20.19 -5.88
N ASN A 30 0.37 19.61 -5.02
CA ASN A 30 -0.09 18.92 -3.81
C ASN A 30 -0.72 19.84 -2.76
N ILE A 31 -0.23 21.08 -2.63
CA ILE A 31 -0.70 22.01 -1.61
C ILE A 31 -2.15 22.45 -1.82
N ASN A 32 -2.63 22.38 -3.07
CA ASN A 32 -3.93 22.89 -3.51
C ASN A 32 -4.85 21.78 -4.02
N THR A 33 -4.48 20.51 -3.93
CA THR A 33 -5.29 19.43 -4.49
C THR A 33 -5.33 18.25 -3.53
N GLU A 34 -6.54 17.84 -3.17
CA GLU A 34 -6.78 16.69 -2.29
C GLU A 34 -7.22 15.45 -3.09
N LEU A 35 -7.97 15.65 -4.18
CA LEU A 35 -8.50 14.58 -5.03
C LEU A 35 -8.33 14.91 -6.52
N ILE A 36 -8.11 13.86 -7.32
CA ILE A 36 -8.15 13.91 -8.79
C ILE A 36 -9.36 13.11 -9.29
N GLU A 37 -10.11 13.65 -10.25
CA GLU A 37 -11.13 12.93 -11.03
C GLU A 37 -10.66 12.79 -12.47
N ILE A 38 -10.75 11.56 -13.00
CA ILE A 38 -10.57 11.25 -14.42
C ILE A 38 -11.92 10.77 -14.95
N LYS A 39 -12.51 11.52 -15.87
CA LYS A 39 -13.84 11.24 -16.43
C LYS A 39 -13.76 10.91 -17.91
N ASN A 40 -14.38 9.81 -18.32
CA ASN A 40 -14.57 9.47 -19.72
C ASN A 40 -15.89 10.05 -20.22
N ASN A 41 -15.85 11.15 -20.99
CA ASN A 41 -17.05 11.76 -21.57
C ASN A 41 -17.42 11.17 -22.95
N SER A 42 -16.78 10.07 -23.38
CA SER A 42 -17.08 9.43 -24.66
C SER A 42 -18.14 8.33 -24.54
N ASN A 43 -18.55 7.81 -25.69
CA ASN A 43 -19.38 6.62 -25.84
C ASN A 43 -18.57 5.31 -26.00
N LYS A 44 -17.25 5.33 -25.77
CA LYS A 44 -16.36 4.17 -25.86
C LYS A 44 -15.62 3.97 -24.55
N THR A 45 -15.23 2.75 -24.24
CA THR A 45 -14.31 2.46 -23.13
C THR A 45 -12.92 3.03 -23.46
N ALA A 46 -12.35 3.77 -22.52
CA ALA A 46 -10.95 4.17 -22.57
C ALA A 46 -10.10 3.09 -21.92
N LYS A 47 -8.95 2.76 -22.53
CA LYS A 47 -8.00 1.78 -22.02
C LYS A 47 -6.66 2.48 -21.83
N PHE A 48 -6.10 2.49 -20.64
CA PHE A 48 -4.85 3.22 -20.41
C PHE A 48 -4.05 2.70 -19.24
N LYS A 49 -2.75 2.98 -19.28
CA LYS A 49 -1.87 2.97 -18.12
C LYS A 49 -1.87 4.34 -17.46
N ILE A 50 -1.61 4.36 -16.15
CA ILE A 50 -1.38 5.61 -15.40
C ILE A 50 0.11 5.65 -15.06
N LEU A 51 0.77 6.73 -15.44
CA LEU A 51 2.13 7.05 -15.02
C LEU A 51 2.08 8.30 -14.15
N ILE A 52 2.77 8.27 -13.01
CA ILE A 52 2.94 9.44 -12.14
C ILE A 52 4.40 9.87 -12.21
N ASN A 53 4.65 11.12 -12.60
CA ASN A 53 5.99 11.68 -12.79
C ASN A 53 6.88 10.84 -13.72
N ASN A 54 6.27 10.28 -14.77
CA ASN A 54 6.91 9.35 -15.72
C ASN A 54 7.36 8.01 -15.13
N ASN A 55 7.00 7.70 -13.89
CA ASN A 55 7.23 6.39 -13.31
C ASN A 55 6.19 5.41 -13.87
N ASP A 56 6.68 4.35 -14.51
CA ASP A 56 5.86 3.27 -15.06
C ASP A 56 5.99 2.01 -14.18
N PHE A 57 4.91 1.66 -13.50
CA PHE A 57 4.77 0.43 -12.72
C PHE A 57 3.70 -0.51 -13.29
N SER A 58 3.38 -0.35 -14.58
CA SER A 58 2.32 -1.11 -15.22
C SER A 58 2.67 -2.57 -15.50
N SER A 59 3.92 -2.98 -15.36
CA SER A 59 4.34 -4.38 -15.51
C SER A 59 5.59 -4.65 -14.67
N GLU A 60 5.87 -5.91 -14.37
CA GLU A 60 7.07 -6.25 -13.62
C GLU A 60 8.34 -5.86 -14.40
N THR A 61 8.32 -5.96 -15.73
CA THR A 61 9.41 -5.46 -16.57
C THR A 61 9.61 -3.96 -16.38
N ALA A 62 8.53 -3.18 -16.29
CA ALA A 62 8.60 -1.74 -16.04
C ALA A 62 9.14 -1.43 -14.62
N ILE A 63 8.70 -2.18 -13.60
CA ILE A 63 9.24 -2.09 -12.23
C ILE A 63 10.74 -2.39 -12.21
N ILE A 64 11.18 -3.49 -12.83
CA ILE A 64 12.60 -3.86 -12.91
C ILE A 64 13.41 -2.79 -13.66
N SER A 65 12.86 -2.24 -14.74
CA SER A 65 13.48 -1.13 -15.47
C SER A 65 13.61 0.12 -14.58
N PHE A 66 12.57 0.47 -13.81
CA PHE A 66 12.61 1.58 -12.88
C PHE A 66 13.73 1.38 -11.83
N ILE A 67 13.79 0.21 -11.19
CA ILE A 67 14.80 -0.10 -10.16
C ILE A 67 16.22 0.04 -10.70
N LYS A 68 16.49 -0.48 -11.91
CA LYS A 68 17.81 -0.36 -12.56
C LYS A 68 18.21 1.10 -12.82
N ASN A 69 17.23 1.97 -13.04
CA ASN A 69 17.43 3.38 -13.37
C ASN A 69 17.24 4.34 -12.18
N MET A 70 16.91 3.84 -10.99
CA MET A 70 16.86 4.68 -9.78
C MET A 70 18.21 5.38 -9.57
N GLU A 71 18.18 6.67 -9.22
CA GLU A 71 19.38 7.38 -8.79
C GLU A 71 19.98 6.69 -7.57
N ASN A 72 21.31 6.68 -7.46
CA ASN A 72 21.95 6.07 -6.30
C ASN A 72 21.70 6.91 -5.04
N GLU A 73 21.30 6.29 -3.93
CA GLU A 73 21.17 6.96 -2.62
C GLU A 73 22.56 7.30 -2.03
N TYR A 74 23.57 6.50 -2.37
CA TYR A 74 24.97 6.69 -1.99
C TYR A 74 25.92 6.25 -3.11
N GLU A 75 27.19 6.64 -3.03
CA GLU A 75 28.17 6.34 -4.06
C GLU A 75 28.24 4.82 -4.34
N ASN A 76 28.12 4.44 -5.62
CA ASN A 76 28.15 3.04 -6.06
C ASN A 76 27.12 2.11 -5.39
N GLU A 77 25.92 2.61 -5.06
CA GLU A 77 24.81 1.77 -4.54
C GLU A 77 24.59 0.50 -5.39
N PRO A 78 24.75 -0.71 -4.80
CA PRO A 78 24.52 -1.97 -5.48
C PRO A 78 23.07 -2.15 -5.93
N LEU A 79 22.86 -2.93 -6.99
CA LEU A 79 21.52 -3.12 -7.58
C LEU A 79 20.54 -3.82 -6.62
N GLU A 80 21.01 -4.75 -5.79
CA GLU A 80 20.19 -5.38 -4.75
C GLU A 80 19.72 -4.38 -3.68
N MET A 81 20.51 -3.33 -3.43
CA MET A 81 20.15 -2.28 -2.48
C MET A 81 19.13 -1.31 -3.07
N LYS A 82 19.17 -1.05 -4.39
CA LYS A 82 18.09 -0.34 -5.09
C LYS A 82 16.78 -1.10 -5.03
N ALA A 83 16.81 -2.43 -5.19
CA ALA A 83 15.63 -3.28 -5.06
C ALA A 83 15.05 -3.24 -3.64
N PHE A 84 15.91 -3.36 -2.63
CA PHE A 84 15.53 -3.21 -1.22
C PHE A 84 14.88 -1.85 -0.95
N ARG A 85 15.53 -0.76 -1.37
CA ARG A 85 15.04 0.60 -1.22
C ARG A 85 13.73 0.82 -1.94
N PHE A 86 13.58 0.28 -3.15
CA PHE A 86 12.31 0.34 -3.88
C PHE A 86 11.16 -0.27 -3.08
N VAL A 87 11.32 -1.50 -2.58
CA VAL A 87 10.23 -2.13 -1.80
C VAL A 87 10.01 -1.41 -0.47
N ARG A 88 11.08 -0.95 0.21
CA ARG A 88 10.98 -0.14 1.44
C ARG A 88 10.19 1.15 1.21
N ASP A 89 10.48 1.89 0.15
CA ASP A 89 9.94 3.23 -0.10
C ASP A 89 8.55 3.22 -0.76
N PHE A 90 8.22 2.14 -1.47
CA PHE A 90 6.93 1.97 -2.16
C PHE A 90 6.00 0.94 -1.50
N SER A 91 6.32 0.49 -0.28
CA SER A 91 5.40 -0.31 0.53
C SER A 91 5.49 0.06 2.00
N PHE A 92 4.55 -0.42 2.81
CA PHE A 92 4.55 -0.21 4.25
C PHE A 92 4.07 -1.45 5.01
N HIS A 93 4.39 -1.51 6.29
CA HIS A 93 3.90 -2.56 7.18
C HIS A 93 2.43 -2.30 7.51
N GLU A 94 1.57 -3.25 7.20
CA GLU A 94 0.18 -3.24 7.64
C GLU A 94 -0.37 -4.67 7.64
N ASN A 95 -1.39 -4.89 8.48
CA ASN A 95 -2.11 -6.14 8.54
C ASN A 95 -2.63 -6.53 7.16
N PRO A 96 -2.54 -7.82 6.80
CA PRO A 96 -2.88 -8.26 5.48
C PRO A 96 -4.40 -8.19 5.29
N ILE A 97 -4.83 -7.70 4.14
CA ILE A 97 -6.23 -7.84 3.70
C ILE A 97 -6.53 -9.30 3.35
N SER A 98 -5.51 -10.04 2.93
CA SER A 98 -5.53 -11.48 2.66
C SER A 98 -4.14 -12.05 2.89
N GLU A 99 -4.04 -13.25 3.47
CA GLU A 99 -2.77 -13.96 3.68
C GLU A 99 -2.41 -14.88 2.50
N ILE A 100 -3.09 -14.72 1.37
CA ILE A 100 -2.93 -15.60 0.20
C ILE A 100 -1.78 -15.10 -0.68
N ASN A 101 -1.11 -16.05 -1.33
CA ASN A 101 0.09 -15.86 -2.12
C ASN A 101 0.01 -14.85 -3.27
N TRP A 102 -1.17 -14.50 -3.79
CA TRP A 102 -1.27 -13.45 -4.82
C TRP A 102 -0.80 -12.08 -4.31
N THR A 103 -0.74 -11.88 -2.98
CA THR A 103 -0.14 -10.70 -2.35
C THR A 103 1.38 -10.62 -2.47
N PHE A 104 2.05 -11.71 -2.89
CA PHE A 104 3.49 -11.76 -3.11
C PHE A 104 3.91 -11.25 -4.50
N SER A 105 2.93 -10.89 -5.34
CA SER A 105 3.18 -10.25 -6.63
C SER A 105 3.65 -8.80 -6.43
N PRO A 106 4.81 -8.42 -6.98
CA PRO A 106 5.26 -7.03 -7.02
C PRO A 106 4.20 -6.08 -7.59
N LEU A 107 3.45 -6.51 -8.62
CA LEU A 107 2.42 -5.66 -9.23
C LEU A 107 1.28 -5.34 -8.27
N VAL A 108 0.77 -6.36 -7.57
CA VAL A 108 -0.37 -6.21 -6.66
C VAL A 108 0.01 -5.36 -5.46
N LEU A 109 1.17 -5.64 -4.84
CA LEU A 109 1.62 -4.87 -3.68
C LEU A 109 1.89 -3.42 -4.07
N ILE A 110 2.65 -3.16 -5.13
CA ILE A 110 3.10 -1.81 -5.46
C ILE A 110 1.97 -0.96 -6.04
N ASN A 111 1.12 -1.48 -6.94
CA ASN A 111 0.08 -0.67 -7.58
C ASN A 111 -1.21 -0.55 -6.77
N SER A 112 -1.55 -1.56 -5.97
CA SER A 112 -2.86 -1.63 -5.31
C SER A 112 -2.77 -1.58 -3.80
N LEU A 113 -2.19 -2.58 -3.14
CA LEU A 113 -2.30 -2.68 -1.69
C LEU A 113 -1.45 -1.62 -0.97
N GLY A 114 -0.21 -1.42 -1.40
CA GLY A 114 0.81 -0.62 -0.71
C GLY A 114 1.27 -1.24 0.62
N GLY A 115 0.34 -1.75 1.42
CA GLY A 115 0.57 -2.32 2.73
C GLY A 115 0.46 -3.84 2.77
N ALA A 116 1.43 -4.49 3.42
CA ALA A 116 1.38 -5.91 3.75
C ALA A 116 2.28 -6.24 4.95
N LEU A 117 2.19 -7.46 5.47
CA LEU A 117 3.08 -7.96 6.52
C LEU A 117 4.49 -8.25 5.99
N CYS A 118 5.42 -8.45 6.93
CA CYS A 118 6.81 -8.82 6.68
C CYS A 118 6.97 -9.96 5.67
N GLY A 119 6.14 -11.01 5.76
CA GLY A 119 6.12 -12.14 4.82
C GLY A 119 5.93 -11.73 3.37
N SER A 120 4.84 -11.01 3.06
CA SER A 120 4.55 -10.58 1.69
C SER A 120 5.56 -9.55 1.18
N ARG A 121 6.02 -8.62 2.03
CA ARG A 121 7.02 -7.62 1.64
C ARG A 121 8.37 -8.28 1.32
N SER A 122 8.81 -9.24 2.15
CA SER A 122 10.01 -10.04 1.89
C SER A 122 9.86 -10.90 0.64
N ALA A 123 8.70 -11.52 0.42
CA ALA A 123 8.46 -12.30 -0.79
C ALA A 123 8.53 -11.44 -2.06
N VAL A 124 7.94 -10.24 -2.05
CA VAL A 124 8.03 -9.27 -3.16
C VAL A 124 9.48 -8.87 -3.42
N LEU A 125 10.26 -8.53 -2.39
CA LEU A 125 11.68 -8.22 -2.56
C LEU A 125 12.44 -9.40 -3.17
N THR A 126 12.23 -10.61 -2.66
CA THR A 126 12.87 -11.83 -3.19
C THR A 126 12.52 -12.06 -4.67
N ASN A 127 11.25 -11.92 -5.05
CA ASN A 127 10.79 -12.08 -6.43
C ASN A 127 11.40 -11.04 -7.37
N ILE A 128 11.55 -9.79 -6.91
CA ILE A 128 12.27 -8.74 -7.63
C ILE A 128 13.75 -9.11 -7.81
N LEU A 129 14.42 -9.59 -6.76
CA LEU A 129 15.83 -9.96 -6.80
C LEU A 129 16.10 -11.12 -7.77
N HIS A 130 15.23 -12.14 -7.80
CA HIS A 130 15.30 -13.22 -8.80
C HIS A 130 15.23 -12.66 -10.23
N LYS A 131 14.33 -11.72 -10.49
CA LYS A 131 14.19 -11.05 -11.81
C LYS A 131 15.37 -10.16 -12.17
N LEU A 132 16.09 -9.66 -11.18
CA LEU A 132 17.35 -8.95 -11.36
C LEU A 132 18.54 -9.90 -11.58
N GLY A 133 18.34 -11.21 -11.42
CA GLY A 133 19.34 -12.26 -11.67
C GLY A 133 20.15 -12.65 -10.43
N PHE A 134 19.68 -12.31 -9.23
CA PHE A 134 20.32 -12.72 -7.97
C PHE A 134 19.74 -14.04 -7.46
N ASP A 135 20.58 -14.83 -6.80
CA ASP A 135 20.09 -15.89 -5.89
C ASP A 135 19.57 -15.22 -4.62
N ALA A 136 18.30 -15.41 -4.30
CA ALA A 136 17.66 -14.83 -3.13
C ALA A 136 16.67 -15.82 -2.47
N ARG A 137 16.38 -15.63 -1.19
CA ARG A 137 15.41 -16.42 -0.42
C ARG A 137 14.78 -15.59 0.69
N SER A 138 13.56 -15.93 1.07
CA SER A 138 12.92 -15.40 2.28
C SER A 138 13.06 -16.39 3.44
N TRP A 139 13.35 -15.89 4.64
CA TRP A 139 13.44 -16.65 5.88
C TRP A 139 12.33 -16.24 6.82
N CYS A 140 11.54 -17.19 7.28
CA CYS A 140 10.65 -17.02 8.43
C CYS A 140 11.45 -17.29 9.70
N ILE A 141 11.44 -16.34 10.64
CA ILE A 141 12.25 -16.31 11.87
C ILE A 141 11.41 -15.80 13.05
N GLU A 142 11.09 -16.64 14.04
CA GLU A 142 10.30 -16.31 15.24
C GLU A 142 9.14 -15.31 15.04
N GLY A 143 8.30 -15.56 14.02
CA GLY A 143 7.15 -14.69 13.69
C GLY A 143 7.48 -13.42 12.89
N HIS A 144 8.69 -13.30 12.36
CA HIS A 144 9.15 -12.27 11.42
C HIS A 144 9.63 -12.89 10.11
N VAL A 145 9.70 -12.13 9.02
CA VAL A 145 10.21 -12.64 7.73
C VAL A 145 11.16 -11.64 7.10
N VAL A 146 12.34 -12.11 6.71
CA VAL A 146 13.41 -11.30 6.10
C VAL A 146 13.88 -11.89 4.77
N THR A 147 14.47 -11.06 3.92
CA THR A 147 15.04 -11.50 2.65
C THR A 147 16.55 -11.67 2.78
N GLU A 148 17.11 -12.73 2.21
CA GLU A 148 18.55 -12.92 2.09
C GLU A 148 18.93 -13.01 0.61
N VAL A 149 19.97 -12.29 0.20
CA VAL A 149 20.45 -12.22 -1.18
C VAL A 149 21.92 -12.58 -1.28
N PHE A 150 22.30 -13.37 -2.28
CA PHE A 150 23.70 -13.67 -2.57
C PHE A 150 24.25 -12.71 -3.61
N SER A 151 25.19 -11.86 -3.21
CA SER A 151 25.89 -10.95 -4.12
C SER A 151 27.31 -10.68 -3.64
N ASN A 152 28.23 -10.41 -4.56
CA ASN A 152 29.65 -10.25 -4.28
C ASN A 152 30.25 -11.41 -3.46
N ASN A 153 29.88 -12.65 -3.81
CA ASN A 153 30.28 -13.90 -3.14
C ASN A 153 29.88 -14.02 -1.66
N LYS A 154 28.85 -13.30 -1.21
CA LYS A 154 28.36 -13.35 0.17
C LYS A 154 26.84 -13.26 0.23
N TRP A 155 26.24 -13.94 1.22
CA TRP A 155 24.85 -13.74 1.61
C TRP A 155 24.68 -12.47 2.46
N LYS A 156 23.59 -11.74 2.24
CA LYS A 156 23.26 -10.47 2.91
C LYS A 156 21.79 -10.48 3.31
N VAL A 157 21.49 -10.17 4.57
CA VAL A 157 20.11 -10.02 5.05
C VAL A 157 19.61 -8.61 4.82
N LEU A 158 18.40 -8.52 4.28
CA LEU A 158 17.67 -7.32 3.96
C LEU A 158 16.28 -7.41 4.61
N ASP A 159 16.10 -6.69 5.72
CA ASP A 159 14.84 -6.60 6.44
C ASP A 159 14.03 -5.42 5.89
N VAL A 160 13.32 -5.69 4.79
CA VAL A 160 12.51 -4.67 4.10
C VAL A 160 11.33 -4.19 4.92
N ASP A 161 10.88 -4.98 5.90
CA ASP A 161 9.73 -4.65 6.70
C ASP A 161 10.04 -3.52 7.66
N ASN A 162 11.15 -3.67 8.38
CA ASN A 162 11.73 -2.66 9.25
C ASN A 162 12.54 -1.60 8.48
N GLY A 163 12.81 -1.81 7.19
CA GLY A 163 13.64 -0.93 6.37
C GLY A 163 15.11 -0.95 6.77
N MET A 164 15.61 -2.08 7.26
CA MET A 164 16.92 -2.21 7.91
C MET A 164 17.79 -3.34 7.34
N TYR A 165 19.09 -3.23 7.62
CA TYR A 165 20.09 -4.26 7.47
C TYR A 165 21.21 -4.01 8.49
N TYR A 166 21.93 -5.06 8.88
CA TYR A 166 22.98 -4.98 9.92
C TYR A 166 24.35 -5.27 9.32
N PHE A 167 25.39 -4.68 9.90
CA PHE A 167 26.77 -4.88 9.44
C PHE A 167 27.50 -5.86 10.34
N ASN A 168 28.36 -6.68 9.75
CA ASN A 168 29.32 -7.49 10.47
C ASN A 168 30.57 -6.68 10.87
N ASN A 169 31.51 -7.34 11.55
CA ASN A 169 32.79 -6.75 11.98
C ASN A 169 33.67 -6.20 10.84
N ASN A 170 33.41 -6.57 9.59
CA ASN A 170 34.13 -6.11 8.41
C ASN A 170 33.44 -4.94 7.68
N MET A 171 32.39 -4.34 8.26
CA MET A 171 31.56 -3.31 7.62
C MET A 171 30.86 -3.79 6.34
N GLU A 172 30.56 -5.08 6.27
CA GLU A 172 29.74 -5.67 5.22
C GLU A 172 28.35 -6.01 5.77
N ILE A 173 27.32 -6.01 4.93
CA ILE A 173 26.00 -6.49 5.36
C ILE A 173 26.12 -7.95 5.83
N ALA A 174 25.61 -8.21 7.03
CA ALA A 174 25.64 -9.51 7.66
C ALA A 174 24.71 -10.49 6.94
N SER A 175 25.16 -11.73 6.82
CA SER A 175 24.35 -12.88 6.44
C SER A 175 23.44 -13.28 7.59
N TYR A 176 22.46 -14.12 7.28
CA TYR A 176 21.54 -14.64 8.28
C TYR A 176 22.28 -15.46 9.34
N GLN A 177 23.23 -16.29 8.90
CA GLN A 177 24.05 -17.12 9.79
C GLN A 177 24.89 -16.29 10.76
N GLU A 178 25.46 -15.16 10.30
CA GLU A 178 26.19 -14.23 11.18
C GLU A 178 25.26 -13.66 12.26
N LEU A 179 24.06 -13.19 11.88
CA LEU A 179 23.06 -12.63 12.81
C LEU A 179 22.53 -13.65 13.82
N CYS A 180 22.39 -14.93 13.43
CA CYS A 180 22.03 -15.99 14.38
C CYS A 180 23.12 -16.21 15.43
N SER A 181 24.39 -16.06 15.04
CA SER A 181 25.54 -16.41 15.90
C SER A 181 26.05 -15.27 16.77
N GLU A 182 25.81 -14.01 16.36
CA GLU A 182 26.37 -12.82 16.99
C GLU A 182 25.29 -11.75 17.22
N GLU A 183 24.55 -11.86 18.33
CA GLU A 183 23.48 -10.92 18.70
C GLU A 183 23.94 -9.46 18.83
N ASP A 184 25.22 -9.24 19.16
CA ASP A 184 25.80 -7.91 19.29
C ASP A 184 25.82 -7.14 17.96
N LEU A 185 25.76 -7.81 16.81
CA LEU A 185 25.61 -7.15 15.51
C LEU A 185 24.29 -6.37 15.41
N ILE A 186 23.29 -6.73 16.23
CA ILE A 186 21.99 -6.07 16.32
C ILE A 186 21.93 -5.15 17.55
N ILE A 187 22.34 -5.62 18.73
CA ILE A 187 22.16 -4.87 19.98
C ILE A 187 23.16 -3.70 20.08
N ASN A 188 24.39 -3.92 19.62
CA ASN A 188 25.50 -2.97 19.71
C ASN A 188 26.16 -2.81 18.32
N PRO A 189 25.42 -2.32 17.32
CA PRO A 189 25.86 -2.33 15.94
C PRO A 189 27.09 -1.43 15.75
N ILE A 190 28.02 -1.86 14.89
CA ILE A 190 29.21 -1.08 14.55
C ILE A 190 28.84 0.16 13.73
N CYS A 191 27.73 0.08 13.00
CA CYS A 191 27.17 1.18 12.23
C CYS A 191 25.65 1.24 12.46
N GLU A 192 25.20 2.34 13.05
CA GLU A 192 23.79 2.64 13.26
C GLU A 192 23.24 3.31 11.98
N LEU A 193 22.23 2.70 11.34
CA LEU A 193 21.54 3.25 10.16
C LEU A 193 20.42 4.23 10.52
N ILE A 194 19.98 4.21 11.78
CA ILE A 194 18.86 4.98 12.30
C ILE A 194 19.39 5.87 13.42
N ASP A 195 18.94 7.12 13.48
CA ASP A 195 19.32 8.07 14.53
C ASP A 195 18.82 7.62 15.90
N LYS A 196 19.59 7.85 16.97
CA LYS A 196 19.21 7.48 18.35
C LYS A 196 17.90 8.11 18.83
N ASN A 197 17.49 9.22 18.21
CA ASN A 197 16.24 9.90 18.51
C ASN A 197 15.09 9.44 17.61
N ASP A 198 15.33 8.53 16.66
CA ASP A 198 14.26 7.90 15.91
C ASP A 198 13.44 6.98 16.81
N PHE A 199 12.14 6.99 16.59
CA PHE A 199 11.19 6.19 17.34
C PHE A 199 11.51 4.68 17.29
N TYR A 200 11.98 4.18 16.14
CA TYR A 200 12.26 2.76 15.94
C TYR A 200 13.63 2.33 16.50
N TYR A 201 14.50 3.27 16.89
CA TYR A 201 15.88 2.95 17.29
C TYR A 201 15.94 1.89 18.39
N SER A 202 15.17 2.09 19.47
CA SER A 202 15.19 1.18 20.63
C SER A 202 14.62 -0.19 20.31
N TRP A 203 13.72 -0.30 19.34
CA TRP A 203 13.16 -1.56 18.86
C TRP A 203 14.17 -2.31 17.98
N ILE A 204 14.71 -1.65 16.96
CA ILE A 204 15.59 -2.22 15.95
C ILE A 204 16.93 -2.68 16.52
N TYR A 205 17.43 -2.03 17.57
CA TYR A 205 18.67 -2.42 18.25
C TYR A 205 18.42 -3.03 19.64
N SER A 206 17.29 -3.75 19.80
CA SER A 206 16.94 -4.42 21.06
C SER A 206 17.40 -5.87 21.10
N LYS A 207 17.54 -6.40 22.33
CA LYS A 207 17.65 -7.85 22.58
C LYS A 207 16.49 -8.62 21.96
N ARG A 208 15.27 -8.07 22.02
CA ARG A 208 14.09 -8.71 21.41
C ARG A 208 14.22 -8.84 19.88
N MET A 209 14.74 -7.82 19.19
CA MET A 209 15.03 -7.94 17.77
C MET A 209 16.11 -8.99 17.51
N ALA A 210 17.18 -9.00 18.30
CA ALA A 210 18.23 -10.00 18.17
C ALA A 210 17.75 -11.44 18.46
N ASP A 211 16.78 -11.61 19.37
CA ASP A 211 16.16 -12.90 19.68
C ASP A 211 15.45 -13.49 18.45
N LEU A 212 14.77 -12.65 17.65
CA LEU A 212 14.15 -13.08 16.39
C LEU A 212 15.14 -13.75 15.43
N TYR A 213 16.40 -13.31 15.41
CA TYR A 213 17.43 -13.88 14.54
C TYR A 213 18.16 -15.06 15.19
N SER A 214 18.36 -15.05 16.52
CA SER A 214 19.19 -16.04 17.23
C SER A 214 18.44 -17.33 17.58
N SER A 215 17.11 -17.29 17.71
CA SER A 215 16.31 -18.50 17.82
C SER A 215 16.37 -19.32 16.53
N LEU A 216 16.56 -20.64 16.64
CA LEU A 216 16.51 -21.57 15.50
C LEU A 216 15.24 -22.45 15.48
N ASP A 217 14.33 -22.22 16.42
CA ASP A 217 13.26 -23.19 16.75
C ASP A 217 12.18 -23.28 15.66
N ASP A 218 11.93 -22.21 14.89
CA ASP A 218 10.91 -22.16 13.83
C ASP A 218 11.44 -21.69 12.46
N ASN A 219 12.76 -21.66 12.31
CA ASN A 219 13.37 -21.11 11.11
C ASN A 219 13.12 -21.99 9.88
N CYS A 220 12.45 -21.41 8.90
CA CYS A 220 12.14 -22.09 7.64
C CYS A 220 12.21 -21.15 6.44
N ILE A 221 12.38 -21.74 5.26
CA ILE A 221 12.29 -21.00 4.00
C ILE A 221 10.82 -20.58 3.83
N PHE A 222 10.59 -19.27 3.74
CA PHE A 222 9.27 -18.72 3.50
C PHE A 222 8.91 -18.86 2.02
N ASN A 223 7.68 -19.28 1.74
CA ASN A 223 7.20 -19.44 0.37
C ASN A 223 6.95 -18.07 -0.26
N ASN A 224 7.58 -17.80 -1.40
CA ASN A 224 7.43 -16.58 -2.17
C ASN A 224 6.70 -16.76 -3.52
N THR A 225 6.22 -17.98 -3.82
CA THR A 225 5.54 -18.27 -5.10
C THR A 225 4.20 -17.55 -5.21
N TYR A 226 3.89 -17.05 -6.40
CA TYR A 226 2.58 -16.50 -6.77
C TYR A 226 2.23 -16.94 -8.21
N SER A 227 1.01 -16.65 -8.67
CA SER A 227 0.53 -17.12 -9.98
C SER A 227 1.31 -16.52 -11.16
N GLU A 228 1.68 -17.36 -12.14
CA GLU A 228 2.29 -16.93 -13.41
C GLU A 228 1.41 -15.95 -14.20
N ASP A 229 0.09 -16.00 -14.01
CA ASP A 229 -0.84 -15.05 -14.64
C ASP A 229 -0.58 -13.61 -14.18
N LEU A 230 -0.19 -13.44 -12.91
CA LEU A 230 0.16 -12.13 -12.35
C LEU A 230 1.55 -11.69 -12.80
N GLU A 231 2.49 -12.62 -12.94
CA GLU A 231 3.85 -12.34 -13.40
C GLU A 231 3.86 -11.71 -14.81
N ASN A 232 2.97 -12.19 -15.68
CA ASN A 232 2.85 -11.75 -17.06
C ASN A 232 1.79 -10.65 -17.27
N MET A 233 1.21 -10.15 -16.18
CA MET A 233 0.13 -9.17 -16.23
C MET A 233 0.64 -7.77 -16.60
N GLU A 234 -0.22 -7.00 -17.26
CA GLU A 234 -0.05 -5.56 -17.46
C GLU A 234 -1.23 -4.79 -16.85
N ILE A 235 -0.94 -3.76 -16.05
CA ILE A 235 -1.92 -2.89 -15.41
C ILE A 235 -2.47 -1.91 -16.46
N ILE A 236 -3.54 -2.33 -17.13
CA ILE A 236 -4.31 -1.51 -18.06
C ILE A 236 -5.70 -1.25 -17.47
N PHE A 237 -6.00 0.01 -17.17
CA PHE A 237 -7.30 0.42 -16.66
C PHE A 237 -8.31 0.50 -17.79
N GLU A 238 -9.47 -0.16 -17.63
CA GLU A 238 -10.63 0.06 -18.47
C GLU A 238 -11.61 1.02 -17.80
N LEU A 239 -11.78 2.21 -18.38
CA LEU A 239 -12.76 3.20 -17.92
C LEU A 239 -13.95 3.24 -18.89
N PRO A 240 -15.11 2.66 -18.53
CA PRO A 240 -16.26 2.59 -19.42
C PRO A 240 -16.77 3.97 -19.85
N ALA A 241 -17.58 3.98 -20.90
CA ALA A 241 -18.24 5.18 -21.40
C ALA A 241 -19.03 5.88 -20.29
N ASN A 242 -18.89 7.20 -20.18
CA ASN A 242 -19.54 8.05 -19.17
C ASN A 242 -19.18 7.75 -17.70
N SER A 243 -18.25 6.83 -17.44
CA SER A 243 -17.75 6.53 -16.10
C SER A 243 -16.64 7.52 -15.70
N LYS A 244 -16.31 7.49 -14.41
CA LYS A 244 -15.23 8.29 -13.84
C LYS A 244 -14.54 7.57 -12.71
N ILE A 245 -13.26 7.83 -12.54
CA ILE A 245 -12.49 7.44 -11.36
C ILE A 245 -12.14 8.67 -10.54
N LYS A 246 -12.14 8.52 -9.22
CA LYS A 246 -11.69 9.53 -8.26
C LYS A 246 -10.76 8.89 -7.27
N PHE A 247 -9.64 9.53 -6.97
CA PHE A 247 -8.73 9.05 -5.95
C PHE A 247 -8.04 10.22 -5.25
N PRO A 248 -7.68 10.06 -3.97
CA PRO A 248 -6.94 11.06 -3.24
C PRO A 248 -5.47 11.05 -3.62
N ILE A 249 -4.88 12.24 -3.52
CA ILE A 249 -3.43 12.45 -3.63
C ILE A 249 -2.86 13.10 -2.35
N SER A 250 -3.73 13.52 -1.42
CA SER A 250 -3.32 14.08 -0.15
C SER A 250 -3.28 13.01 0.94
N GLU A 251 -2.22 13.06 1.76
CA GLU A 251 -2.04 12.23 2.97
C GLU A 251 -3.13 12.46 4.02
N LYS A 252 -3.96 13.50 3.90
CA LYS A 252 -5.16 13.66 4.71
C LYS A 252 -6.17 12.53 4.48
N TYR A 253 -6.09 11.87 3.33
CA TYR A 253 -7.05 10.87 2.89
C TYR A 253 -6.51 9.43 2.90
N SER A 254 -5.33 9.20 3.47
CA SER A 254 -4.86 7.85 3.79
C SER A 254 -5.23 7.53 5.23
N THR A 255 -6.25 6.70 5.42
CA THR A 255 -6.59 6.12 6.73
C THR A 255 -5.72 4.86 6.87
N ASN A 256 -4.84 4.78 7.87
CA ASN A 256 -4.04 3.58 8.14
C ASN A 256 -3.18 3.17 6.94
N LEU A 257 -2.61 4.16 6.25
CA LEU A 257 -1.80 3.98 5.04
C LEU A 257 -2.55 3.36 3.85
N TYR A 258 -3.80 2.88 3.98
CA TYR A 258 -4.61 2.51 2.82
C TYR A 258 -5.29 3.72 2.20
N SER A 259 -5.35 3.71 0.88
CA SER A 259 -6.05 4.71 0.08
C SER A 259 -6.95 4.03 -0.93
N TYR A 260 -8.00 4.72 -1.36
CA TYR A 260 -9.03 4.14 -2.21
C TYR A 260 -9.29 4.96 -3.47
N LEU A 261 -9.40 4.25 -4.59
CA LEU A 261 -9.93 4.77 -5.83
C LEU A 261 -11.40 4.40 -5.97
N GLU A 262 -12.27 5.40 -6.15
CA GLU A 262 -13.70 5.23 -6.44
C GLU A 262 -13.93 5.27 -7.96
N LEU A 263 -14.33 4.13 -8.54
CA LEU A 263 -14.87 4.03 -9.89
C LEU A 263 -16.39 4.18 -9.83
N THR A 264 -16.91 5.27 -10.40
CA THR A 264 -18.35 5.50 -10.55
C THR A 264 -18.78 5.13 -11.97
N ILE A 265 -19.77 4.24 -12.05
CA ILE A 265 -20.34 3.74 -13.31
C ILE A 265 -21.82 4.12 -13.35
N PRO A 266 -22.25 4.90 -14.36
CA PRO A 266 -23.65 5.25 -14.50
C PRO A 266 -24.50 4.02 -14.80
N LYS A 267 -25.81 4.15 -14.59
CA LYS A 267 -26.79 3.12 -14.95
C LYS A 267 -26.52 2.59 -16.35
N SER A 268 -26.27 1.29 -16.43
CA SER A 268 -25.95 0.57 -17.66
C SER A 268 -26.41 -0.87 -17.51
N HIS A 269 -26.61 -1.54 -18.63
CA HIS A 269 -26.90 -2.98 -18.65
C HIS A 269 -25.67 -3.67 -19.23
N ASN A 270 -25.21 -4.75 -18.59
CA ASN A 270 -24.18 -5.65 -19.12
C ASN A 270 -22.88 -4.96 -19.55
N THR A 271 -22.03 -4.63 -18.58
CA THR A 271 -20.69 -4.06 -18.84
C THR A 271 -19.62 -4.93 -18.21
N LYS A 272 -18.65 -5.36 -19.02
CA LYS A 272 -17.42 -5.99 -18.51
C LYS A 272 -16.42 -4.90 -18.14
N ILE A 273 -15.72 -5.13 -17.04
CA ILE A 273 -14.75 -4.21 -16.48
C ILE A 273 -13.52 -5.03 -16.13
N ASN A 274 -12.39 -4.68 -16.72
CA ASN A 274 -11.09 -5.04 -16.19
C ASN A 274 -10.51 -3.83 -15.46
N PHE A 275 -10.43 -3.92 -14.13
CA PHE A 275 -9.82 -2.88 -13.31
C PHE A 275 -8.72 -3.51 -12.46
N PRO A 276 -7.45 -3.40 -12.86
CA PRO A 276 -6.32 -4.19 -12.35
C PRO A 276 -5.84 -3.77 -10.95
N LEU A 277 -6.76 -3.59 -10.02
CA LEU A 277 -6.53 -3.28 -8.61
C LEU A 277 -7.40 -4.19 -7.75
N VAL A 278 -6.95 -4.45 -6.52
CA VAL A 278 -7.71 -5.22 -5.54
C VAL A 278 -8.98 -4.45 -5.18
N LEU A 279 -10.13 -5.09 -5.39
CA LEU A 279 -11.41 -4.51 -5.02
C LEU A 279 -11.50 -4.40 -3.50
N ALA A 280 -11.73 -3.18 -3.01
CA ALA A 280 -12.00 -2.90 -1.62
C ALA A 280 -13.50 -3.05 -1.32
N GLY A 281 -14.39 -2.70 -2.25
CA GLY A 281 -15.80 -3.08 -2.16
C GLY A 281 -16.71 -2.29 -3.08
N ILE A 282 -18.02 -2.41 -2.86
CA ILE A 282 -19.04 -1.98 -3.82
C ILE A 282 -20.19 -1.29 -3.09
N LYS A 283 -20.73 -0.21 -3.68
CA LYS A 283 -21.97 0.45 -3.26
C LYS A 283 -22.89 0.65 -4.46
N GLY A 284 -24.16 0.30 -4.32
CA GLY A 284 -25.17 0.43 -5.38
C GLY A 284 -26.31 -0.57 -5.19
N LYS A 285 -27.03 -0.87 -6.27
CA LYS A 285 -28.03 -1.95 -6.32
C LYS A 285 -27.92 -2.74 -7.61
N GLY A 286 -27.97 -4.06 -7.50
CA GLY A 286 -27.97 -4.97 -8.64
C GLY A 286 -27.05 -6.16 -8.44
N LYS A 287 -26.48 -6.68 -9.53
CA LYS A 287 -25.71 -7.91 -9.55
C LYS A 287 -24.44 -7.78 -10.36
N ILE A 288 -23.36 -8.31 -9.80
CA ILE A 288 -22.11 -8.51 -10.52
C ILE A 288 -21.80 -9.99 -10.64
N LYS A 289 -21.16 -10.37 -11.72
CA LYS A 289 -20.48 -11.65 -11.85
C LYS A 289 -19.00 -11.44 -11.64
N TYR A 290 -18.44 -12.20 -10.72
CA TYR A 290 -17.02 -12.24 -10.43
C TYR A 290 -16.55 -13.68 -10.53
N GLN A 291 -15.61 -13.94 -11.43
CA GLN A 291 -15.24 -15.30 -11.85
C GLN A 291 -16.50 -16.11 -12.23
N ASN A 292 -16.79 -17.20 -11.49
CA ASN A 292 -17.93 -18.09 -11.73
C ASN A 292 -19.12 -17.83 -10.79
N GLN A 293 -19.06 -16.79 -9.96
CA GLN A 293 -20.09 -16.47 -8.98
C GLN A 293 -20.87 -15.22 -9.38
N VAL A 294 -22.18 -15.25 -9.15
CA VAL A 294 -23.06 -14.07 -9.24
C VAL A 294 -23.32 -13.58 -7.82
N LEU A 295 -23.05 -12.31 -7.58
CA LEU A 295 -23.12 -11.69 -6.27
C LEU A 295 -24.12 -10.53 -6.32
N ASP A 296 -25.05 -10.51 -5.37
CA ASP A 296 -25.92 -9.36 -5.14
C ASP A 296 -25.11 -8.26 -4.45
N ILE A 297 -25.10 -7.06 -5.04
CA ILE A 297 -24.29 -5.92 -4.55
C ILE A 297 -24.71 -5.52 -3.14
N GLU A 298 -26.00 -5.61 -2.83
CA GLU A 298 -26.57 -5.27 -1.53
C GLU A 298 -26.09 -6.17 -0.38
N ASN A 299 -25.67 -7.40 -0.70
CA ASN A 299 -25.18 -8.40 0.26
C ASN A 299 -23.68 -8.67 0.09
N PHE A 300 -22.97 -7.84 -0.66
CA PHE A 300 -21.57 -8.06 -1.00
C PHE A 300 -20.67 -7.91 0.24
N ASN A 301 -19.97 -8.97 0.61
CA ASN A 301 -18.93 -8.96 1.64
C ASN A 301 -17.56 -9.18 0.99
N ILE A 302 -16.73 -8.14 1.01
CA ILE A 302 -15.40 -8.21 0.41
C ILE A 302 -14.45 -9.13 1.18
N GLU A 303 -14.57 -9.22 2.51
CA GLU A 303 -13.67 -10.05 3.31
C GLU A 303 -13.87 -11.53 2.97
N ASP A 304 -15.13 -11.96 2.83
CA ASP A 304 -15.47 -13.32 2.43
C ASP A 304 -14.98 -13.61 1.01
N LEU A 305 -14.97 -12.59 0.14
CA LEU A 305 -14.39 -12.74 -1.19
C LEU A 305 -12.87 -12.95 -1.07
N LEU A 306 -12.14 -11.97 -0.53
CA LEU A 306 -10.68 -11.94 -0.54
C LEU A 306 -10.01 -13.04 0.30
N LYS A 307 -10.66 -13.54 1.36
CA LYS A 307 -10.15 -14.64 2.20
C LYS A 307 -10.28 -16.02 1.56
N ASN A 308 -11.18 -16.20 0.59
CA ASN A 308 -11.46 -17.49 -0.03
C ASN A 308 -10.89 -17.62 -1.46
N GLN A 309 -10.05 -16.67 -1.89
CA GLN A 309 -9.56 -16.58 -3.26
C GLN A 309 -8.10 -17.03 -3.37
N GLU A 310 -7.87 -18.30 -3.73
CA GLU A 310 -6.51 -18.77 -4.07
C GLU A 310 -5.89 -17.95 -5.21
N ASN A 311 -6.72 -17.52 -6.17
CA ASN A 311 -6.32 -16.65 -7.28
C ASN A 311 -7.21 -15.41 -7.32
N ILE A 312 -6.58 -14.24 -7.46
CA ILE A 312 -7.27 -12.97 -7.65
C ILE A 312 -7.65 -12.76 -9.11
N SER A 313 -8.84 -12.21 -9.35
CA SER A 313 -9.29 -11.75 -10.67
C SER A 313 -9.53 -10.25 -10.63
N PHE A 314 -9.23 -9.57 -11.74
CA PHE A 314 -9.53 -8.15 -11.90
C PHE A 314 -10.69 -7.90 -12.87
N ASP A 315 -11.27 -8.99 -13.39
CA ASP A 315 -12.41 -8.97 -14.29
C ASP A 315 -13.73 -9.09 -13.53
N TYR A 316 -14.64 -8.18 -13.84
CA TYR A 316 -16.01 -8.14 -13.35
C TYR A 316 -16.98 -7.98 -14.52
N GLU A 317 -18.15 -8.59 -14.42
CA GLU A 317 -19.25 -8.36 -15.35
C GLU A 317 -20.46 -7.83 -14.57
N ILE A 318 -20.83 -6.59 -14.82
CA ILE A 318 -22.05 -6.00 -14.26
C ILE A 318 -23.25 -6.59 -15.01
N LEU A 319 -24.01 -7.44 -14.34
CA LEU A 319 -25.22 -8.07 -14.92
C LEU A 319 -26.44 -7.15 -14.75
N GLU A 320 -26.59 -6.58 -13.56
CA GLU A 320 -27.69 -5.68 -13.21
C GLU A 320 -27.12 -4.45 -12.49
N ASN A 321 -27.47 -3.25 -12.96
CA ASN A 321 -27.12 -2.00 -12.30
C ASN A 321 -28.33 -1.07 -12.35
N GLU A 322 -29.13 -1.07 -11.29
CA GLU A 322 -30.42 -0.37 -11.27
C GLU A 322 -30.24 1.15 -11.21
N ASN A 323 -29.12 1.60 -10.64
CA ASN A 323 -28.79 2.99 -10.36
C ASN A 323 -27.33 3.31 -10.75
N THR A 324 -26.65 4.16 -10.00
CA THR A 324 -25.22 4.42 -10.19
C THR A 324 -24.44 3.46 -9.30
N LEU A 325 -23.55 2.68 -9.90
CA LEU A 325 -22.67 1.78 -9.18
C LEU A 325 -21.37 2.49 -8.81
N LYS A 326 -20.88 2.24 -7.61
CA LYS A 326 -19.57 2.69 -7.14
C LYS A 326 -18.75 1.49 -6.71
N LEU A 327 -17.59 1.31 -7.33
CA LEU A 327 -16.60 0.30 -6.96
C LEU A 327 -15.42 1.03 -6.33
N TYR A 328 -14.93 0.51 -5.22
CA TYR A 328 -13.80 1.03 -4.48
C TYR A 328 -12.65 0.04 -4.63
N TYR A 329 -11.45 0.55 -4.95
CA TYR A 329 -10.25 -0.25 -5.13
C TYR A 329 -9.15 0.25 -4.21
N PHE A 330 -8.35 -0.66 -3.66
CA PHE A 330 -7.13 -0.28 -2.97
C PHE A 330 -6.16 0.35 -3.96
N ILE A 331 -5.58 1.48 -3.58
CA ILE A 331 -4.45 2.10 -4.25
C ILE A 331 -3.33 2.36 -3.25
N ASN A 332 -2.09 2.18 -3.69
CA ASN A 332 -0.94 2.49 -2.88
C ASN A 332 -0.75 4.02 -2.82
N PRO A 333 -0.91 4.67 -1.65
CA PRO A 333 -0.77 6.13 -1.56
C PRO A 333 0.66 6.62 -1.85
N PHE A 334 1.68 5.77 -1.68
CA PHE A 334 3.07 6.18 -1.93
C PHE A 334 3.37 6.39 -3.42
N LEU A 335 2.54 5.86 -4.32
CA LEU A 335 2.63 6.15 -5.75
C LEU A 335 2.24 7.58 -6.12
N PHE A 336 1.40 8.22 -5.30
CA PHE A 336 0.84 9.54 -5.57
C PHE A 336 1.44 10.62 -4.67
N LYS A 337 2.19 10.23 -3.63
CA LYS A 337 2.98 11.10 -2.78
C LYS A 337 4.28 11.46 -3.49
N SER A 338 4.30 12.56 -4.22
CA SER A 338 5.54 13.06 -4.83
C SER A 338 5.42 14.55 -5.09
N ASN A 339 6.57 15.23 -5.17
CA ASN A 339 6.88 16.61 -5.61
C ASN A 339 5.85 17.75 -5.40
N ASP A 340 6.33 18.98 -5.29
CA ASP A 340 5.45 20.16 -5.23
C ASP A 340 4.51 20.24 -6.46
N VAL A 341 5.03 19.81 -7.61
CA VAL A 341 4.31 19.70 -8.88
C VAL A 341 4.46 18.28 -9.43
N ASN A 342 3.34 17.67 -9.79
CA ASN A 342 3.28 16.31 -10.31
C ASN A 342 2.67 16.27 -11.71
N GLU A 343 3.13 15.32 -12.52
CA GLU A 343 2.53 14.94 -13.79
C GLU A 343 1.80 13.61 -13.65
N LEU A 344 0.49 13.60 -13.89
CA LEU A 344 -0.26 12.38 -14.18
C LEU A 344 -0.39 12.22 -15.68
N LYS A 345 0.13 11.13 -16.22
CA LYS A 345 0.09 10.80 -17.65
C LYS A 345 -0.73 9.54 -17.90
N LEU A 346 -1.64 9.62 -18.86
CA LEU A 346 -2.38 8.48 -19.39
C LEU A 346 -1.80 8.09 -20.75
N ILE A 347 -1.52 6.81 -20.94
CA ILE A 347 -1.03 6.26 -22.21
C ILE A 347 -1.94 5.10 -22.62
N GLY A 348 -2.55 5.19 -23.81
CA GLY A 348 -3.45 4.14 -24.30
C GLY A 348 -4.46 4.58 -25.36
N GLU A 349 -5.66 4.03 -25.33
CA GLU A 349 -6.68 4.15 -26.37
C GLU A 349 -7.89 4.98 -25.92
N ASN A 350 -8.53 5.68 -26.87
CA ASN A 350 -9.76 6.47 -26.66
C ASN A 350 -9.64 7.58 -25.60
N LEU A 351 -8.49 8.26 -25.51
CA LEU A 351 -8.20 9.30 -24.50
C LEU A 351 -8.63 10.72 -24.89
N ASN A 352 -8.98 10.94 -26.16
CA ASN A 352 -9.38 12.27 -26.66
C ASN A 352 -10.45 12.96 -25.79
N ASN A 353 -11.43 12.19 -25.30
CA ASN A 353 -12.57 12.67 -24.51
C ASN A 353 -12.42 12.43 -22.99
N ILE A 354 -11.23 12.07 -22.52
CA ILE A 354 -10.92 12.02 -21.09
C ILE A 354 -10.81 13.45 -20.55
N GLN A 355 -11.37 13.71 -19.38
CA GLN A 355 -11.28 15.00 -18.70
C GLN A 355 -10.70 14.81 -17.30
N PHE A 356 -9.79 15.69 -16.91
CA PHE A 356 -9.27 15.78 -15.55
C PHE A 356 -9.97 16.89 -14.78
N LYS A 357 -10.17 16.68 -13.48
CA LYS A 357 -10.58 17.71 -12.52
C LYS A 357 -9.87 17.51 -11.20
N GLN A 358 -9.61 18.63 -10.51
CA GLN A 358 -9.01 18.66 -9.17
C GLN A 358 -10.03 19.16 -8.14
N TYR A 359 -9.91 18.69 -6.91
CA TYR A 359 -10.76 19.13 -5.80
C TYR A 359 -9.90 19.45 -4.57
N ILE A 360 -10.19 20.57 -3.92
CA ILE A 360 -9.57 21.00 -2.65
C ILE A 360 -10.32 20.45 -1.43
N ARG A 361 -11.63 20.17 -1.56
CA ARG A 361 -12.48 19.59 -0.51
C ARG A 361 -13.74 19.04 -1.16
N ASN A 362 -14.08 17.79 -0.87
CA ASN A 362 -15.31 17.17 -1.37
C ASN A 362 -15.84 16.17 -0.34
N ASP A 363 -17.12 15.82 -0.44
CA ASP A 363 -17.75 14.71 0.29
C ASP A 363 -17.27 13.37 -0.30
N PHE A 364 -15.96 13.16 -0.32
CA PHE A 364 -15.36 11.88 -0.62
C PHE A 364 -15.45 11.03 0.63
N SER A 365 -16.48 10.21 0.72
CA SER A 365 -16.64 9.25 1.81
C SER A 365 -15.68 8.08 1.59
N PHE A 366 -14.76 7.83 2.52
CA PHE A 366 -13.95 6.64 2.50
C PHE A 366 -14.80 5.38 2.51
N TYR A 367 -14.34 4.37 1.79
CA TYR A 367 -14.87 3.03 1.92
C TYR A 367 -14.05 2.31 3.00
N TYR A 368 -14.42 2.52 4.25
CA TYR A 368 -13.77 1.85 5.38
C TYR A 368 -14.41 0.46 5.55
N THR A 369 -13.69 -0.59 5.17
CA THR A 369 -14.18 -1.98 5.23
C THR A 369 -13.99 -2.63 6.58
N ARG A 370 -13.04 -2.16 7.39
CA ARG A 370 -12.85 -2.76 8.71
C ARG A 370 -14.08 -2.45 9.56
N LYS A 371 -14.84 -3.50 9.85
CA LYS A 371 -15.85 -3.51 10.90
C LYS A 371 -15.18 -2.98 12.16
N GLN A 372 -15.51 -1.75 12.56
CA GLN A 372 -14.90 -1.13 13.73
C GLN A 372 -15.13 -2.06 14.92
N SER A 373 -14.04 -2.53 15.53
CA SER A 373 -14.16 -3.40 16.70
C SER A 373 -14.93 -2.67 17.78
N PRO A 374 -15.65 -3.38 18.68
CA PRO A 374 -16.26 -2.73 19.84
C PRO A 374 -15.25 -1.87 20.61
N MET A 375 -13.98 -2.29 20.64
CA MET A 375 -12.88 -1.53 21.23
C MET A 375 -12.55 -0.25 20.44
N TYR A 376 -12.52 -0.30 19.11
CA TYR A 376 -12.37 0.91 18.27
C TYR A 376 -13.47 1.92 18.61
N ASN A 377 -14.73 1.48 18.59
CA ASN A 377 -15.88 2.33 18.88
C ASN A 377 -15.84 2.90 20.30
N LEU A 378 -15.37 2.10 21.26
CA LEU A 378 -15.18 2.53 22.63
C LEU A 378 -14.12 3.63 22.71
N LEU A 379 -12.91 3.38 22.20
CA LEU A 379 -11.81 4.35 22.19
C LEU A 379 -12.21 5.65 21.46
N ASP A 380 -12.84 5.51 20.30
CA ASP A 380 -13.37 6.64 19.53
C ASP A 380 -14.36 7.48 20.36
N SER A 381 -15.31 6.81 21.02
CA SER A 381 -16.30 7.47 21.87
C SER A 381 -15.71 8.12 23.13
N LEU A 382 -14.56 7.65 23.59
CA LEU A 382 -13.88 8.13 24.79
C LEU A 382 -13.00 9.33 24.48
N ILE A 383 -12.17 9.22 23.45
CA ILE A 383 -11.18 10.22 23.08
C ILE A 383 -11.84 11.44 22.45
N TYR A 384 -12.97 11.26 21.76
CA TYR A 384 -13.58 12.31 20.96
C TYR A 384 -14.72 13.10 21.66
N LYS A 385 -14.99 12.82 22.95
CA LYS A 385 -15.98 13.60 23.72
C LYS A 385 -15.45 14.94 24.22
N ASN A 386 -14.18 15.27 24.00
CA ASN A 386 -13.60 16.54 24.41
C ASN A 386 -13.44 17.52 23.22
N PRO A 387 -14.31 18.54 23.09
CA PRO A 387 -14.32 19.46 21.95
C PRO A 387 -13.09 20.36 21.84
N GLU A 388 -12.28 20.48 22.89
CA GLU A 388 -11.07 21.32 22.88
C GLU A 388 -9.97 20.78 21.95
N PHE A 389 -9.95 19.47 21.71
CA PHE A 389 -8.93 18.81 20.87
C PHE A 389 -9.33 18.62 19.41
N ILE A 390 -10.58 18.94 19.05
CA ILE A 390 -11.09 18.81 17.67
C ILE A 390 -10.59 19.96 16.77
N ASN A 391 -10.21 21.10 17.37
CA ASN A 391 -9.94 22.35 16.64
C ASN A 391 -8.56 22.97 16.92
N GLN A 392 -7.70 22.33 17.73
CA GLN A 392 -6.35 22.87 17.98
C GLN A 392 -5.41 22.50 16.84
N ASP A 393 -4.66 23.50 16.39
CA ASP A 393 -3.55 23.33 15.45
C ASP A 393 -2.53 22.38 16.10
N THR A 394 -2.48 21.14 15.61
CA THR A 394 -1.76 20.01 16.24
C THR A 394 -0.24 20.16 16.20
N SER A 395 0.28 21.26 15.66
CA SER A 395 1.71 21.54 15.48
C SER A 395 2.53 21.49 16.78
N ASN A 396 1.88 21.62 17.93
CA ASN A 396 2.50 21.37 19.21
C ASN A 396 1.98 20.06 19.77
N PHE A 397 2.86 19.07 19.83
CA PHE A 397 2.73 17.91 20.70
C PHE A 397 2.36 18.40 22.10
N ASN A 398 1.08 18.34 22.44
CA ASN A 398 0.59 18.87 23.71
C ASN A 398 0.61 17.72 24.71
N ALA A 399 1.50 17.79 25.71
CA ALA A 399 1.54 16.85 26.82
C ALA A 399 0.14 16.69 27.44
N ASP A 400 -0.67 17.76 27.41
CA ASP A 400 -2.07 17.77 27.85
C ASP A 400 -2.96 16.78 27.08
N TYR A 401 -2.70 16.52 25.78
CA TYR A 401 -3.49 15.56 25.00
C TYR A 401 -3.15 14.11 25.35
N ILE A 402 -1.87 13.82 25.57
CA ILE A 402 -1.41 12.50 26.03
C ILE A 402 -1.93 12.23 27.44
N GLU A 403 -1.80 13.22 28.32
CA GLU A 403 -2.34 13.14 29.68
C GLU A 403 -3.87 13.00 29.64
N TYR A 404 -4.56 13.68 28.74
CA TYR A 404 -5.99 13.48 28.52
C TYR A 404 -6.34 12.07 28.07
N ILE A 405 -5.62 11.49 27.09
CA ILE A 405 -5.83 10.10 26.65
C ILE A 405 -5.60 9.16 27.81
N ILE A 406 -4.46 9.27 28.50
CA ILE A 406 -4.12 8.42 29.65
C ILE A 406 -5.19 8.52 30.73
N ASN A 407 -5.55 9.74 31.15
CA ASN A 407 -6.59 9.95 32.15
C ASN A 407 -7.96 9.41 31.70
N THR A 408 -8.29 9.51 30.41
CA THR A 408 -9.53 8.97 29.86
C THR A 408 -9.54 7.44 29.91
N LEU A 409 -8.41 6.80 29.63
CA LEU A 409 -8.24 5.35 29.73
C LEU A 409 -8.25 4.89 31.20
N GLU A 410 -7.52 5.58 32.10
CA GLU A 410 -7.47 5.35 33.56
C GLU A 410 -8.86 5.41 34.20
N ASN A 411 -9.70 6.35 33.77
CA ASN A 411 -11.04 6.52 34.34
C ASN A 411 -12.10 5.61 33.72
N ASN A 412 -11.75 4.80 32.70
CA ASN A 412 -12.68 3.86 32.10
C ASN A 412 -12.54 2.47 32.75
N LYS A 413 -13.52 2.11 33.60
CA LYS A 413 -13.54 0.80 34.30
C LYS A 413 -13.42 -0.41 33.37
N THR A 414 -13.95 -0.34 32.14
CA THR A 414 -13.87 -1.45 31.18
C THR A 414 -12.44 -1.65 30.71
N ILE A 415 -11.71 -0.55 30.50
CA ILE A 415 -10.30 -0.59 30.11
C ILE A 415 -9.45 -0.96 31.32
N GLU A 416 -9.60 -0.28 32.46
CA GLU A 416 -8.87 -0.54 33.71
C GLU A 416 -8.95 -2.01 34.16
N GLN A 417 -10.12 -2.65 34.07
CA GLN A 417 -10.29 -4.05 34.49
C GLN A 417 -9.64 -5.08 33.54
N ASN A 418 -9.35 -4.65 32.31
CA ASN A 418 -8.86 -5.51 31.24
C ASN A 418 -7.48 -5.05 30.72
N PHE A 419 -6.83 -4.07 31.37
CA PHE A 419 -5.62 -3.45 30.82
C PHE A 419 -4.67 -2.93 31.89
N ASP A 420 -3.37 -3.16 31.71
CA ASP A 420 -2.32 -2.57 32.55
C ASP A 420 -2.01 -1.15 32.06
N ILE A 421 -2.79 -0.20 32.55
CA ILE A 421 -2.69 1.21 32.16
C ILE A 421 -1.34 1.82 32.54
N ASN A 422 -0.69 1.32 33.60
CA ASN A 422 0.61 1.82 34.02
C ASN A 422 1.70 1.42 33.03
N LYS A 423 1.71 0.15 32.59
CA LYS A 423 2.63 -0.32 31.56
C LYS A 423 2.43 0.44 30.25
N PHE A 424 1.18 0.60 29.83
CA PHE A 424 0.83 1.38 28.65
C PHE A 424 1.26 2.84 28.75
N LYS A 425 1.03 3.49 29.90
CA LYS A 425 1.45 4.87 30.15
C LYS A 425 2.95 5.01 29.96
N THR A 426 3.74 4.07 30.49
CA THR A 426 5.19 4.06 30.30
C THR A 426 5.58 3.87 28.84
N GLU A 427 4.98 2.90 28.14
CA GLU A 427 5.26 2.65 26.72
C GLU A 427 4.84 3.84 25.84
N PHE A 428 3.61 4.34 26.00
CA PHE A 428 3.05 5.47 25.27
C PHE A 428 3.82 6.76 25.54
N ILE A 429 4.15 7.09 26.79
CA ILE A 429 5.00 8.25 27.10
C ILE A 429 6.39 8.07 26.48
N SER A 430 7.01 6.88 26.57
CA SER A 430 8.31 6.62 25.94
C SER A 430 8.24 6.79 24.42
N ILE A 431 7.18 6.30 23.77
CA ILE A 431 6.91 6.46 22.33
C ILE A 431 6.80 7.95 21.99
N CYS A 432 6.11 8.71 22.83
CA CYS A 432 5.76 10.09 22.58
C CYS A 432 6.86 11.09 23.03
N GLU A 433 7.75 10.75 23.98
CA GLU A 433 8.84 11.62 24.47
C GLU A 433 10.12 11.54 23.62
N LEU A 434 10.28 10.51 22.79
CA LEU A 434 11.44 10.31 21.91
C LEU A 434 11.71 11.46 20.90
N PRO A 435 10.72 12.22 20.36
CA PRO A 435 10.98 13.24 19.37
C PRO A 435 10.72 14.66 19.92
N LYS A 436 11.72 15.27 20.55
CA LYS A 436 11.66 16.72 20.88
C LYS A 436 12.55 17.61 20.02
N LYS A 437 13.25 17.08 19.00
CA LYS A 437 14.19 17.96 18.29
C LYS A 437 14.47 17.74 16.79
N TYR A 438 14.36 16.56 16.17
CA TYR A 438 14.94 16.40 14.82
C TYR A 438 14.29 15.44 13.81
N SER A 439 13.07 14.97 14.00
CA SER A 439 12.46 14.09 12.98
C SER A 439 11.85 14.89 11.81
N LYS A 440 12.10 14.42 10.57
CA LYS A 440 11.46 14.88 9.32
C LYS A 440 10.13 14.16 9.04
N THR A 441 9.70 13.28 9.94
CA THR A 441 8.45 12.53 9.82
C THR A 441 7.28 13.43 10.21
N ASP A 442 6.25 13.51 9.37
CA ASP A 442 5.02 14.24 9.69
C ASP A 442 4.23 13.52 10.79
N TYR A 443 4.66 13.67 12.04
CA TYR A 443 4.03 13.07 13.21
C TYR A 443 2.61 13.60 13.46
N LEU A 444 2.23 14.73 12.86
CA LEU A 444 0.86 15.24 12.91
C LEU A 444 -0.11 14.28 12.25
N SER A 445 0.35 13.48 11.30
CA SER A 445 -0.45 12.40 10.72
C SER A 445 -0.85 11.37 11.78
N TYR A 446 -0.01 11.03 12.75
CA TYR A 446 -0.32 10.06 13.82
C TYR A 446 -1.27 10.60 14.88
N LEU A 447 -1.36 11.93 15.02
CA LEU A 447 -2.32 12.60 15.89
C LEU A 447 -3.70 12.77 15.24
N LYS A 448 -3.86 12.39 13.96
CA LYS A 448 -5.19 12.26 13.35
C LYS A 448 -5.97 11.22 14.16
N ARG A 449 -7.20 11.57 14.53
CA ARG A 449 -8.15 10.77 15.32
C ARG A 449 -8.03 9.26 15.09
N GLU A 450 -8.07 8.84 13.83
CA GLU A 450 -8.04 7.43 13.45
C GLU A 450 -6.70 6.77 13.79
N ASN A 451 -5.58 7.42 13.45
CA ASN A 451 -4.25 6.90 13.73
C ASN A 451 -3.96 6.79 15.23
N THR A 452 -4.43 7.75 16.05
CA THR A 452 -4.35 7.66 17.51
C THR A 452 -5.13 6.44 18.02
N ILE A 453 -6.39 6.26 17.57
CA ILE A 453 -7.22 5.12 18.00
C ILE A 453 -6.57 3.79 17.60
N LEU A 454 -5.94 3.73 16.44
CA LEU A 454 -5.31 2.51 15.95
C LEU A 454 -4.00 2.19 16.61
N LEU A 455 -3.16 3.19 16.88
CA LEU A 455 -1.97 3.01 17.70
C LEU A 455 -2.37 2.48 19.08
N LEU A 456 -3.44 3.02 19.66
CA LEU A 456 -4.01 2.50 20.91
C LEU A 456 -4.46 1.05 20.74
N LEU A 457 -5.22 0.73 19.70
CA LEU A 457 -5.64 -0.65 19.42
C LEU A 457 -4.46 -1.61 19.23
N GLN A 458 -3.42 -1.21 18.50
CA GLN A 458 -2.22 -2.00 18.30
C GLN A 458 -1.50 -2.22 19.63
N LEU A 459 -1.35 -1.18 20.46
CA LEU A 459 -0.75 -1.32 21.80
C LEU A 459 -1.60 -2.21 22.72
N LEU A 460 -2.93 -2.18 22.58
CA LEU A 460 -3.86 -3.06 23.29
C LEU A 460 -3.72 -4.52 22.81
N GLU A 461 -3.66 -4.76 21.50
CA GLU A 461 -3.57 -6.08 20.87
C GLU A 461 -2.18 -6.73 21.09
N PHE A 462 -1.11 -5.97 20.86
CA PHE A 462 0.28 -6.45 20.91
C PHE A 462 0.71 -6.92 22.30
N ASN A 463 0.14 -6.34 23.36
CA ASN A 463 0.43 -6.71 24.73
C ASN A 463 -0.36 -7.96 25.21
N LYS A 464 -1.18 -8.61 24.35
CA LYS A 464 -2.06 -9.74 24.71
C LYS A 464 -2.88 -9.47 25.99
N LEU A 465 -3.31 -8.23 26.17
CA LEU A 465 -4.03 -7.82 27.39
C LEU A 465 -5.54 -8.03 27.28
N SER A 466 -6.08 -8.45 26.13
CA SER A 466 -7.42 -9.01 26.11
C SER A 466 -7.41 -10.35 26.86
N LYS A 467 -8.01 -10.37 28.06
CA LYS A 467 -8.54 -11.63 28.59
C LYS A 467 -9.49 -12.16 27.51
N GLU A 468 -9.28 -13.40 27.10
CA GLU A 468 -10.13 -14.09 26.12
C GLU A 468 -11.60 -13.71 26.36
N ASN A 469 -12.27 -13.26 25.28
CA ASN A 469 -13.64 -12.73 25.19
C ASN A 469 -13.77 -11.19 25.13
N TYR A 470 -13.41 -10.62 23.98
CA TYR A 470 -14.12 -9.48 23.37
C TYR A 470 -14.42 -9.77 21.91
#